data_AF-A0A7C1M2H1-F1
#
_entry.id   AF-A0A7C1M2H1-F1
#
_cell.length_a   1.000
_cell.length_b   1.000
_cell.length_c   1.000
_cell.angle_alpha   90.00
_cell.angle_beta   90.00
_cell.angle_gamma   90.00
#
_symmetry.space_group_name_H-M   'P 1'
#
loop_
_entity.id
_entity.type
_entity.pdbx_description
1 polymer ?
#
loop_
_entity_poly.entity_id
_entity_poly.type
_entity_poly.pdbx_seq_one_letter_code
_entity_poly.pdbx_strand_id
1 'polypeptide(L)'
;MDAREIVKILDEKGEVSLDTWKAVSVKKNKDGTVDILYRNLHVGTEDDPVFLWIYANIVEEDWEVRVLERITFKREDLAWVLRYVAKKKG
;
A
#
# COMPACT_ATOMS: atom_id res chain seq x y z
N MET A 1 3.54 1.38 17.29
CA MET A 1 4.19 2.08 16.16
C MET A 1 3.31 3.15 15.56
N ASP A 2 3.86 4.27 15.13
CA ASP A 2 3.16 5.29 14.32
C ASP A 2 3.23 4.98 12.80
N ALA A 3 2.58 5.81 11.97
CA ALA A 3 2.55 5.59 10.52
C ALA A 3 3.90 5.87 9.82
N ARG A 4 4.71 6.81 10.34
CA ARG A 4 6.02 7.15 9.77
C ARG A 4 7.03 6.06 10.05
N GLU A 5 7.01 5.49 11.25
CA GLU A 5 7.84 4.36 11.66
C GLU A 5 7.59 3.14 10.77
N ILE A 6 6.32 2.80 10.53
CA ILE A 6 5.96 1.67 9.66
C ILE A 6 6.55 1.83 8.25
N VAL A 7 6.39 3.01 7.66
CA VAL A 7 6.92 3.30 6.32
C VAL A 7 8.45 3.25 6.31
N LYS A 8 9.11 3.77 7.35
CA LYS A 8 10.58 3.73 7.48
C LYS A 8 11.10 2.31 7.61
N ILE A 9 10.47 1.47 8.44
CA ILE A 9 10.86 0.06 8.60
C ILE A 9 10.77 -0.69 7.27
N LEU A 10 9.72 -0.44 6.49
CA LEU A 10 9.56 -1.08 5.17
C LEU A 10 10.64 -0.63 4.18
N ASP A 11 11.04 0.65 4.22
CA ASP A 11 12.14 1.18 3.40
C ASP A 11 13.49 0.59 3.80
N GLU A 12 13.79 0.55 5.11
CA GLU A 12 15.02 -0.02 5.66
C GLU A 12 15.16 -1.52 5.37
N LYS A 13 14.04 -2.26 5.34
CA LYS A 13 14.00 -3.67 4.95
C LYS A 13 14.09 -3.89 3.43
N GLY A 14 14.05 -2.84 2.62
CA GLY A 14 14.04 -2.92 1.16
C GLY A 14 12.73 -3.43 0.57
N GLU A 15 11.64 -3.42 1.34
CA GLU A 15 10.32 -3.87 0.90
C GLU A 15 9.62 -2.85 -0.01
N VAL A 16 10.02 -1.58 0.15
CA VAL A 16 9.70 -0.45 -0.71
C VAL A 16 10.93 0.47 -0.75
N SER A 17 11.06 1.32 -1.75
CA SER A 17 12.09 2.37 -1.79
C SER A 17 11.40 3.73 -1.82
N LEU A 18 11.68 4.58 -0.82
CA LEU A 18 11.09 5.92 -0.74
C LEU A 18 11.63 6.89 -1.81
N ASP A 19 12.75 6.54 -2.46
CA ASP A 19 13.24 7.25 -3.65
C ASP A 19 12.36 7.01 -4.89
N THR A 20 11.58 5.92 -4.88
CA THR A 20 10.69 5.53 -5.99
C THR A 20 9.21 5.72 -5.64
N TRP A 21 8.85 5.55 -4.37
CA TRP A 21 7.47 5.43 -3.92
C TRP A 21 7.18 6.41 -2.78
N LYS A 22 6.22 7.30 -2.97
CA LYS A 22 5.75 8.23 -1.94
C LYS A 22 4.53 7.67 -1.24
N ALA A 23 4.61 7.47 0.08
CA ALA A 23 3.44 7.11 0.88
C ALA A 23 2.37 8.22 0.80
N VAL A 24 1.15 7.86 0.39
CA VAL A 24 0.02 8.79 0.28
C VAL A 24 -1.08 8.50 1.32
N SER A 25 -1.18 7.27 1.80
CA SER A 25 -2.12 6.90 2.86
C SER A 25 -1.60 5.70 3.66
N VAL A 26 -1.82 5.73 4.97
CA VAL A 26 -1.54 4.62 5.89
C VAL A 26 -2.78 4.41 6.73
N LYS A 27 -3.36 3.21 6.66
CA LYS A 27 -4.55 2.82 7.42
C LYS A 27 -4.23 1.61 8.28
N LYS A 28 -4.23 1.79 9.59
CA LYS A 28 -4.12 0.69 10.56
C LYS A 28 -5.48 0.03 10.73
N ASN A 29 -5.49 -1.28 10.69
CA ASN A 29 -6.67 -2.10 10.89
C ASN A 29 -6.76 -2.53 12.37
N LYS A 30 -7.92 -3.05 12.77
CA LYS A 30 -8.18 -3.46 14.16
C LYS A 30 -7.57 -4.83 14.52
N ASP A 31 -7.06 -5.55 13.53
CA ASP A 31 -6.55 -6.91 13.63
C ASP A 31 -5.00 -6.97 13.69
N GLY A 32 -4.35 -5.84 13.90
CA GLY A 32 -2.88 -5.74 13.93
C GLY A 32 -2.23 -5.55 12.56
N THR A 33 -3.02 -5.41 11.49
CA THR A 33 -2.49 -5.18 10.15
C THR A 33 -2.52 -3.70 9.74
N VAL A 34 -1.81 -3.38 8.65
CA VAL A 34 -1.75 -2.05 8.07
C VAL A 34 -1.82 -2.11 6.55
N ASP A 35 -2.66 -1.25 5.99
CA ASP A 35 -2.75 -0.93 4.58
C ASP A 35 -1.93 0.32 4.29
N ILE A 36 -1.02 0.25 3.32
CA ILE A 36 -0.23 1.40 2.92
C ILE A 36 -0.36 1.58 1.42
N LEU A 37 -0.76 2.79 1.02
CA LEU A 37 -0.83 3.18 -0.37
C LEU A 37 0.33 4.12 -0.68
N TYR A 38 1.10 3.77 -1.70
CA TYR A 38 2.18 4.57 -2.26
C TYR A 38 1.84 5.00 -3.67
N ARG A 39 2.26 6.20 -4.07
CA ARG A 39 2.26 6.67 -5.46
C ARG A 39 3.69 6.62 -6.01
N ASN A 40 3.86 6.12 -7.23
CA ASN A 40 5.17 6.12 -7.88
C ASN A 40 5.60 7.56 -8.21
N LEU A 41 6.89 7.86 -8.05
CA LEU A 41 7.47 9.17 -8.32
C LEU A 41 7.99 9.34 -9.75
N HIS A 42 8.28 8.22 -10.43
CA HIS A 42 8.94 8.20 -11.75
C HIS A 42 8.03 7.69 -12.87
N VAL A 43 6.94 7.00 -12.52
CA VAL A 43 6.01 6.35 -13.47
C VAL A 43 4.57 6.78 -13.19
N GLY A 44 3.83 7.05 -14.27
CA GLY A 44 2.48 7.60 -14.20
C GLY A 44 2.48 9.13 -14.19
N THR A 45 1.30 9.72 -14.32
CA THR A 45 1.09 11.17 -14.26
C THR A 45 0.19 11.52 -13.07
N GLU A 46 -0.08 12.80 -12.84
CA GLU A 46 -1.05 13.19 -11.82
C GLU A 46 -2.48 12.72 -12.16
N ASP A 47 -2.82 12.68 -13.45
CA ASP A 47 -4.14 12.25 -13.95
C ASP A 47 -4.24 10.71 -14.11
N ASP A 48 -3.12 10.02 -14.38
CA ASP A 48 -3.01 8.57 -14.45
C ASP A 48 -1.84 8.05 -13.57
N PRO A 49 -1.98 8.12 -12.24
CA PRO A 49 -0.93 7.70 -11.32
C PRO A 49 -0.81 6.16 -11.25
N VAL A 50 0.41 5.69 -11.06
CA VAL A 50 0.69 4.30 -10.67
C VAL A 50 0.80 4.21 -9.15
N PHE A 51 0.05 3.28 -8.57
CA PHE A 51 0.06 3.03 -7.13
C PHE A 51 0.68 1.69 -6.80
N LEU A 52 1.27 1.61 -5.61
CA LEU A 52 1.64 0.38 -4.94
C LEU A 52 0.86 0.34 -3.63
N TRP A 53 0.06 -0.71 -3.44
CA TRP A 53 -0.53 -1.02 -2.15
C TRP A 53 0.23 -2.16 -1.50
N ILE A 54 0.59 -1.96 -0.23
CA ILE A 54 1.23 -2.96 0.62
C ILE A 54 0.28 -3.25 1.78
N TYR A 55 -0.02 -4.52 1.97
CA TYR A 55 -0.69 -5.03 3.15
C TYR A 55 0.34 -5.72 4.03
N ALA A 56 0.43 -5.32 5.30
CA ALA A 56 1.46 -5.81 6.21
C ALA A 56 0.91 -6.08 7.61
N ASN A 57 1.53 -7.02 8.33
CA ASN A 57 1.27 -7.26 9.74
C ASN A 57 2.24 -6.45 10.60
N ILE A 58 1.73 -5.88 11.70
CA ILE A 58 2.55 -5.23 12.73
C ILE A 58 2.78 -6.24 13.85
N VAL A 59 4.04 -6.56 14.11
CA VAL A 59 4.45 -7.42 15.23
C VAL A 59 4.98 -6.52 16.33
N GLU A 60 4.13 -6.14 17.28
CA GLU A 60 4.48 -5.15 18.32
C GLU A 60 5.59 -5.64 19.25
N GLU A 61 5.65 -6.95 19.54
CA GLU A 61 6.66 -7.55 20.44
C GLU A 61 8.09 -7.43 19.90
N ASP A 62 8.27 -7.61 18.59
CA ASP A 62 9.58 -7.58 17.92
C ASP A 62 9.89 -6.22 17.27
N TRP A 63 8.99 -5.24 17.46
CA TRP A 63 9.01 -3.97 16.75
C TRP A 63 9.23 -4.15 15.23
N GLU A 64 8.46 -5.07 14.62
CA GLU A 64 8.62 -5.46 13.22
C GLU A 64 7.38 -5.19 12.37
N VAL A 65 7.58 -4.96 11.08
CA VAL A 65 6.53 -4.92 10.05
C VAL A 65 6.81 -6.00 9.02
N ARG A 66 5.87 -6.93 8.82
CA ARG A 66 5.98 -8.06 7.88
C ARG A 66 5.01 -7.88 6.72
N VAL A 67 5.51 -7.78 5.50
CA VAL A 67 4.64 -7.68 4.34
C VAL A 67 3.93 -9.01 4.11
N LEU A 68 2.61 -8.93 3.95
CA LEU A 68 1.75 -10.05 3.60
C LEU A 68 1.47 -10.05 2.10
N GLU A 69 1.15 -8.90 1.52
CA GLU A 69 0.82 -8.76 0.10
C GLU A 69 1.30 -7.43 -0.49
N ARG A 70 1.53 -7.43 -1.81
CA ARG A 70 1.84 -6.24 -2.61
C ARG A 70 1.08 -6.28 -3.92
N ILE A 71 0.47 -5.15 -4.28
CA ILE A 71 -0.19 -5.00 -5.58
C ILE A 71 0.20 -3.64 -6.15
N THR A 72 0.73 -3.66 -7.37
CA THR A 72 0.88 -2.44 -8.18
C THR A 72 -0.31 -2.33 -9.11
N PHE A 73 -0.90 -1.15 -9.21
CA PHE A 73 -2.07 -0.93 -10.04
C PHE A 73 -2.19 0.52 -10.53
N LYS A 74 -2.94 0.68 -11.61
CA LYS A 74 -3.46 1.94 -12.11
C LYS A 74 -4.95 2.09 -11.82
N ARG A 75 -5.48 3.27 -12.09
CA ARG A 75 -6.92 3.55 -11.97
C ARG A 75 -7.77 2.62 -12.85
N GLU A 76 -7.28 2.27 -14.05
CA GLU A 76 -7.99 1.37 -14.97
C GLU A 76 -8.12 -0.06 -14.43
N ASP A 77 -7.11 -0.56 -13.72
CA ASP A 77 -7.15 -1.88 -13.08
C ASP A 77 -8.25 -1.93 -12.02
N LEU A 78 -8.35 -0.87 -11.20
CA LEU A 78 -9.42 -0.69 -10.22
C LEU A 78 -10.79 -0.64 -10.90
N ALA A 79 -10.93 0.12 -11.99
CA ALA A 79 -12.18 0.19 -12.73
C ALA A 79 -12.57 -1.17 -13.31
N TRP A 80 -11.61 -1.95 -13.79
CA TRP A 80 -11.82 -3.31 -14.25
C TRP A 80 -12.26 -4.24 -13.10
N VAL A 81 -11.51 -4.29 -12.00
CA VAL A 81 -11.85 -5.09 -10.81
C VAL A 81 -13.24 -4.75 -10.28
N LEU A 82 -13.57 -3.47 -10.14
CA LEU A 82 -14.87 -3.02 -9.65
C LEU A 82 -16.03 -3.46 -10.55
N ARG A 83 -15.83 -3.64 -11.87
CA ARG A 83 -16.89 -4.19 -12.74
C ARG A 83 -17.27 -5.63 -12.37
N TYR A 84 -16.33 -6.41 -11.84
CA TYR A 84 -16.56 -7.81 -11.48
C TYR A 84 -16.89 -8.00 -10.00
N VAL A 85 -16.23 -7.25 -9.12
CA VAL A 85 -16.45 -7.33 -7.66
C VAL A 85 -17.71 -6.59 -7.24
N ALA A 86 -17.99 -5.43 -7.85
CA ALA A 86 -19.19 -4.65 -7.54
C ALA A 86 -20.42 -5.10 -8.35
N LYS A 87 -20.46 -6.36 -8.84
CA LYS A 87 -21.60 -6.86 -9.62
C LYS A 87 -22.88 -6.72 -8.77
N LYS A 88 -23.77 -5.87 -9.29
CA LYS A 88 -25.03 -5.37 -8.72
C LYS A 88 -25.79 -6.43 -7.93
N LYS A 89 -26.28 -6.04 -6.74
CA LYS A 89 -27.58 -6.51 -6.24
C LYS A 89 -28.61 -6.23 -7.34
N GLY A 90 -28.91 -7.25 -8.13
CA GLY A 90 -30.15 -7.33 -8.90
C GLY A 90 -31.24 -7.85 -7.99
#